data_AF-X8BG20-F1
#
_entry.id   AF-X8BG20-F1
#
_cell.length_a   1.000
_cell.length_b   1.000
_cell.length_c   1.000
_cell.angle_alpha   90.00
_cell.angle_beta   90.00
_cell.angle_gamma   90.00
#
_symmetry.space_group_name_H-M   'P 1'
#
loop_
_entity.id
_entity.type
_entity.pdbx_description
1 polymer ?
#
loop_
_entity_poly.entity_id
_entity_poly.type
_entity_poly.pdbx_seq_one_letter_code
_entity_poly.pdbx_strand_id
1 'polypeptide(L)'
;MGEFDPNNGEAQVIVDVAEAAMHMYRAAIDSLPFPEDKKFQKRADVVLSGLRKLRAALTDAASHSRSTSAVIVALSEVRRRYDDLMARAAAAPGASLGQQLYAARIRAKLSAQEAANGVGLRPDLPDALEAGATPTDYEAEKVKELIATLRAITGRTTSSSLSQRRRS
;
A
#
# COMPACT_ATOMS: atom_id res chain seq x y z
N MET A 1 37.92 21.49 -9.81
CA MET A 1 36.64 21.92 -10.42
C MET A 1 35.72 20.71 -10.30
N GLY A 2 34.71 20.78 -9.42
CA GLY A 2 33.79 19.66 -9.21
C GLY A 2 32.90 19.49 -10.44
N GLU A 3 32.90 18.30 -11.03
CA GLU A 3 32.07 17.95 -12.17
C GLU A 3 30.59 17.99 -11.73
N PHE A 4 29.81 18.88 -12.34
CA PHE A 4 28.36 18.93 -12.15
C PHE A 4 27.79 17.67 -12.82
N ASP A 5 27.47 16.63 -12.04
CA ASP A 5 26.74 15.47 -12.55
C ASP A 5 25.27 15.86 -12.77
N PRO A 6 24.80 16.01 -14.02
CA PRO A 6 23.44 16.44 -14.30
C PRO A 6 22.40 15.49 -13.70
N ASN A 7 22.74 14.21 -13.57
CA ASN A 7 21.87 13.17 -13.00
C ASN A 7 21.67 13.35 -11.49
N ASN A 8 22.64 13.93 -10.78
CA ASN A 8 22.48 14.22 -9.34
C ASN A 8 21.53 15.40 -9.12
N GLY A 9 21.50 16.35 -10.05
CA GLY A 9 20.50 17.43 -10.06
C GLY A 9 19.08 16.91 -10.29
N GLU A 10 18.90 15.99 -11.23
CA GLU A 10 17.62 15.34 -11.49
C GLU A 10 17.11 14.55 -10.28
N ALA A 11 17.99 13.78 -9.63
CA ALA A 11 17.64 13.03 -8.41
C ALA A 11 17.20 13.97 -7.27
N GLN A 12 17.88 15.11 -7.08
CA GLN A 12 17.49 16.08 -6.06
C GLN A 12 16.13 16.74 -6.36
N VAL A 13 15.87 17.12 -7.62
CA VAL A 13 14.57 17.69 -8.02
C VAL A 13 13.44 16.68 -7.80
N ILE A 14 13.66 15.41 -8.12
CA ILE A 14 12.68 14.34 -7.87
C ILE A 14 12.36 14.24 -6.38
N VAL A 15 13.38 14.32 -5.51
CA VAL A 15 13.22 14.28 -4.06
C VAL A 15 12.44 15.51 -3.56
N ASP A 16 12.82 16.72 -3.96
CA ASP A 16 12.15 17.95 -3.53
C ASP A 16 10.66 17.95 -3.94
N VAL A 17 10.35 17.49 -5.16
CA VAL A 17 8.98 17.34 -5.65
C VAL A 17 8.24 16.26 -4.87
N ALA A 18 8.89 15.13 -4.57
CA ALA A 18 8.30 14.06 -3.77
C ALA A 18 8.00 14.51 -2.34
N GLU A 19 8.89 15.26 -1.70
CA GLU A 19 8.70 15.84 -0.37
C GLU A 19 7.51 16.81 -0.37
N ALA A 20 7.44 17.74 -1.33
CA ALA A 20 6.31 18.65 -1.48
C ALA A 20 4.98 17.89 -1.67
N ALA A 21 4.97 16.88 -2.54
CA ALA A 21 3.80 16.03 -2.75
C ALA A 21 3.42 15.28 -1.46
N MET A 22 4.38 14.77 -0.70
CA MET A 22 4.15 14.09 0.58
C MET A 22 3.57 15.01 1.65
N HIS A 23 4.03 16.26 1.72
CA HIS A 23 3.42 17.27 2.59
C HIS A 23 1.93 17.49 2.24
N MET A 24 1.60 17.58 0.95
CA MET A 24 0.21 17.70 0.49
C MET A 24 -0.63 16.46 0.82
N TYR A 25 -0.10 15.25 0.58
CA TYR A 25 -0.81 14.02 0.90
C TYR A 25 -1.02 13.83 2.40
N ARG A 26 -0.06 14.22 3.23
CA ARG A 26 -0.23 14.21 4.69
C ARG A 26 -1.39 15.09 5.12
N ALA A 27 -1.44 16.33 4.64
CA ALA A 27 -2.55 17.24 4.91
C ALA A 27 -3.89 16.68 4.40
N ALA A 28 -3.89 16.04 3.22
CA ALA A 28 -5.09 15.39 2.68
C ALA A 28 -5.56 14.23 3.57
N ILE A 29 -4.65 13.37 4.05
CA ILE A 29 -4.94 12.26 4.97
C ILE A 29 -5.50 12.78 6.29
N ASP A 30 -4.88 13.82 6.85
CA ASP A 30 -5.31 14.44 8.11
C ASP A 30 -6.70 15.09 7.97
N SER A 31 -7.07 15.53 6.77
CA SER A 31 -8.39 16.07 6.45
C SER A 31 -9.46 15.02 6.11
N LEU A 32 -9.09 13.73 6.05
CA LEU A 32 -10.06 12.67 5.77
C LEU A 32 -11.11 12.60 6.89
N PRO A 33 -12.40 12.43 6.54
CA PRO A 33 -13.45 12.31 7.54
C PRO A 33 -13.28 11.03 8.36
N PHE A 34 -14.13 10.87 9.37
CA PHE A 34 -14.19 9.64 10.14
C PHE A 34 -14.50 8.43 9.24
N PRO A 35 -13.92 7.25 9.50
CA PRO A 35 -14.13 6.03 8.71
C PRO A 35 -15.60 5.69 8.45
N GLU A 36 -16.50 6.02 9.36
CA GLU A 36 -17.94 5.76 9.29
C GLU A 36 -18.69 6.74 8.36
N ASP A 37 -18.06 7.85 7.96
CA ASP A 37 -18.63 8.78 6.99
C ASP A 37 -18.65 8.15 5.60
N LYS A 38 -19.81 8.18 4.94
CA LYS A 38 -20.00 7.67 3.57
C LYS A 38 -19.03 8.29 2.55
N LYS A 39 -18.51 9.49 2.82
CA LYS A 39 -17.52 10.18 1.97
C LYS A 39 -16.09 9.69 2.19
N PHE A 40 -15.81 8.98 3.29
CA PHE A 40 -14.47 8.53 3.65
C PHE A 40 -13.85 7.69 2.54
N GLN A 41 -14.52 6.61 2.11
CA GLN A 41 -14.00 5.69 1.09
C GLN A 41 -13.63 6.42 -0.20
N LYS A 42 -14.56 7.21 -0.74
CA LYS A 42 -14.32 7.98 -1.97
C LYS A 42 -13.12 8.93 -1.85
N ARG A 43 -12.94 9.60 -0.70
CA ARG A 43 -11.81 10.51 -0.48
C ARG A 43 -10.49 9.75 -0.28
N ALA A 44 -10.53 8.65 0.47
CA ALA A 44 -9.38 7.78 0.68
C ALA A 44 -8.87 7.21 -0.65
N ASP A 45 -9.75 6.76 -1.54
CA ASP A 45 -9.39 6.22 -2.85
C ASP A 45 -8.67 7.24 -3.74
N VAL A 46 -9.08 8.52 -3.69
CA VAL A 46 -8.40 9.60 -4.42
C VAL A 46 -6.97 9.78 -3.90
N VAL A 47 -6.79 9.81 -2.59
CA VAL A 47 -5.46 9.95 -1.96
C VAL A 47 -4.60 8.72 -2.24
N LEU A 48 -5.14 7.51 -2.12
CA LEU A 48 -4.47 6.24 -2.41
C LEU A 48 -4.01 6.17 -3.87
N SER A 49 -4.83 6.64 -4.82
CA SER A 49 -4.47 6.73 -6.22
C SER A 49 -3.28 7.67 -6.44
N GLY A 50 -3.30 8.85 -5.81
CA GLY A 50 -2.19 9.81 -5.85
C GLY A 50 -0.89 9.24 -5.28
N LEU A 51 -0.96 8.65 -4.08
CA LEU A 51 0.19 7.99 -3.44
C LEU A 51 0.75 6.84 -4.29
N ARG A 52 -0.10 6.08 -4.99
CA ARG A 52 0.36 5.00 -5.90
C ARG A 52 1.16 5.55 -7.07
N LYS A 53 0.72 6.66 -7.67
CA LYS A 53 1.45 7.32 -8.75
C LYS A 53 2.81 7.84 -8.27
N LEU A 54 2.84 8.47 -7.09
CA LEU A 54 4.09 8.92 -6.48
C LEU A 54 5.04 7.75 -6.16
N ARG A 55 4.51 6.65 -5.63
CA ARG A 55 5.27 5.41 -5.38
C ARG A 55 5.87 4.84 -6.66
N ALA A 56 5.11 4.84 -7.76
CA ALA A 56 5.58 4.36 -9.05
C ALA A 56 6.73 5.23 -9.58
N ALA A 57 6.59 6.56 -9.55
CA ALA A 57 7.64 7.48 -9.97
C ALA A 57 8.94 7.32 -9.15
N LEU A 58 8.82 7.16 -7.83
CA LEU A 58 10.00 6.95 -6.97
C LEU A 58 10.59 5.54 -7.10
N THR A 59 9.78 4.53 -7.40
CA THR A 59 10.28 3.18 -7.70
C THR A 59 11.08 3.19 -9.00
N ASP A 60 10.58 3.91 -10.01
CA ASP A 60 11.29 4.12 -11.27
C ASP A 60 12.63 4.84 -11.02
N ALA A 61 12.61 5.99 -10.34
CA ALA A 61 13.82 6.71 -9.95
C ALA A 61 14.81 5.85 -9.15
N ALA A 62 14.33 5.01 -8.22
CA ALA A 62 15.17 4.10 -7.44
C ALA A 62 15.82 2.99 -8.27
N SER A 63 15.23 2.62 -9.40
CA SER A 63 15.75 1.57 -10.30
C SER A 63 16.91 2.03 -11.18
N HIS A 64 17.16 3.35 -11.26
CA HIS A 64 18.27 3.92 -12.00
C HIS A 64 19.62 3.60 -11.33
N SER A 65 20.67 3.38 -12.14
CA SER A 65 22.00 2.94 -11.70
C SER A 65 22.73 3.90 -10.75
N ARG A 66 22.27 5.16 -10.63
CA ARG A 66 22.80 6.18 -9.72
C ARG A 66 21.74 6.67 -8.71
N SER A 67 20.79 5.83 -8.31
CA SER A 67 19.78 6.24 -7.32
C SER A 67 20.44 6.67 -6.00
N THR A 68 19.96 7.80 -5.46
CA THR A 68 20.49 8.37 -4.21
C THR A 68 19.78 7.78 -3.01
N SER A 69 20.44 7.80 -1.84
CA SER A 69 19.81 7.39 -0.57
C SER A 69 18.54 8.22 -0.26
N ALA A 70 18.49 9.47 -0.70
CA ALA A 70 17.33 10.35 -0.55
C ALA A 70 16.09 9.81 -1.29
N VAL A 71 16.25 9.30 -2.52
CA VAL A 71 15.16 8.64 -3.27
C VAL A 71 14.64 7.41 -2.52
N ILE A 72 15.55 6.61 -1.94
CA ILE A 72 15.17 5.43 -1.15
C ILE A 72 14.40 5.81 0.12
N VAL A 73 14.80 6.88 0.81
CA VAL A 73 14.10 7.40 1.99
C VAL A 73 12.70 7.89 1.62
N ALA A 74 12.58 8.71 0.57
CA ALA A 74 11.30 9.21 0.07
C ALA A 74 10.37 8.05 -0.34
N LEU A 75 10.89 7.05 -1.06
CA LEU A 75 10.13 5.86 -1.44
C LEU A 75 9.65 5.06 -0.23
N SER A 76 10.49 4.93 0.80
CA SER A 76 10.12 4.27 2.05
C SER A 76 8.98 5.01 2.76
N GLU A 77 9.05 6.33 2.82
CA GLU A 77 8.01 7.15 3.45
C GLU A 77 6.67 7.02 2.72
N VAL A 78 6.67 7.13 1.39
CA VAL A 78 5.46 6.97 0.56
C VAL A 78 4.84 5.59 0.77
N ARG A 79 5.66 4.53 0.82
CA ARG A 79 5.19 3.16 1.08
C ARG A 79 4.51 3.05 2.43
N ARG A 80 5.12 3.57 3.50
CA ARG A 80 4.53 3.57 4.84
C ARG A 80 3.20 4.31 4.88
N ARG A 81 3.12 5.50 4.28
CA ARG A 81 1.87 6.28 4.25
C ARG A 81 0.78 5.60 3.46
N TYR A 82 1.12 4.97 2.34
CA TYR A 82 0.19 4.15 1.57
C TYR A 82 -0.33 2.97 2.40
N ASP A 83 0.56 2.27 3.11
CA ASP A 83 0.22 1.14 3.97
C ASP A 83 -0.72 1.53 5.12
N ASP A 84 -0.40 2.62 5.81
CA ASP A 84 -1.21 3.17 6.90
C ASP A 84 -2.62 3.54 6.42
N LEU A 85 -2.70 4.23 5.28
CA LEU A 85 -3.98 4.63 4.70
C LEU A 85 -4.78 3.43 4.20
N MET A 86 -4.14 2.46 3.55
CA MET A 86 -4.81 1.21 3.14
C MET A 86 -5.33 0.43 4.33
N ALA A 87 -4.56 0.33 5.42
CA ALA A 87 -5.00 -0.35 6.63
C ALA A 87 -6.22 0.35 7.26
N ARG A 88 -6.21 1.68 7.32
CA ARG A 88 -7.37 2.48 7.78
C ARG A 88 -8.57 2.29 6.86
N ALA A 89 -8.37 2.31 5.53
CA ALA A 89 -9.43 2.12 4.55
C ALA A 89 -10.06 0.74 4.62
N ALA A 90 -9.24 -0.30 4.78
CA ALA A 90 -9.65 -1.69 4.92
C ALA A 90 -10.44 -1.98 6.21
N ALA A 91 -10.23 -1.17 7.26
CA ALA A 91 -10.94 -1.28 8.54
C ALA A 91 -12.28 -0.52 8.55
N ALA A 92 -12.49 0.40 7.61
CA ALA A 92 -13.68 1.23 7.55
C ALA A 92 -14.90 0.47 6.99
N PRO A 93 -16.13 0.82 7.40
CA PRO A 93 -17.34 0.35 6.74
C PRO A 93 -17.29 0.67 5.23
N GLY A 94 -17.64 -0.32 4.39
CA GLY A 94 -17.61 -0.15 2.94
C GLY A 94 -16.24 -0.30 2.28
N ALA A 95 -15.25 -0.87 2.98
CA ALA A 95 -13.95 -1.20 2.41
C ALA A 95 -14.07 -2.04 1.13
N SER A 96 -13.39 -1.62 0.07
CA SER A 96 -13.37 -2.37 -1.18
C SER A 96 -12.68 -3.72 -1.01
N LEU A 97 -12.97 -4.67 -1.91
CA LEU A 97 -12.35 -5.99 -1.85
C LEU A 97 -10.82 -5.90 -2.00
N GLY A 98 -10.32 -5.00 -2.83
CA GLY A 98 -8.89 -4.74 -2.99
C GLY A 98 -8.23 -4.16 -1.73
N GLN A 99 -8.89 -3.24 -1.02
CA GLN A 99 -8.40 -2.72 0.26
C GLN A 99 -8.30 -3.84 1.31
N GLN A 100 -9.33 -4.67 1.40
CA GLN A 100 -9.35 -5.81 2.32
C GLN A 100 -8.28 -6.85 1.99
N LEU A 101 -8.08 -7.15 0.70
CA LEU A 101 -7.04 -8.04 0.20
C LEU A 101 -5.65 -7.52 0.56
N TYR A 102 -5.37 -6.23 0.31
CA TYR A 102 -4.11 -5.58 0.65
C TYR A 102 -3.76 -5.78 2.12
N ALA A 103 -4.68 -5.38 3.01
CA ALA A 103 -4.44 -5.44 4.45
C ALA A 103 -4.20 -6.89 4.91
N ALA A 104 -4.96 -7.85 4.38
CA ALA A 104 -4.81 -9.25 4.72
C ALA A 104 -3.45 -9.81 4.27
N ARG A 105 -3.03 -9.55 3.02
CA ARG A 105 -1.76 -10.07 2.48
C ARG A 105 -0.53 -9.41 3.11
N ILE A 106 -0.57 -8.10 3.36
CA ILE A 106 0.56 -7.39 3.98
C ILE A 106 0.76 -7.88 5.41
N ARG A 107 -0.33 -8.11 6.16
CA ARG A 107 -0.25 -8.72 7.51
C ARG A 107 0.31 -10.15 7.45
N ALA A 108 0.03 -10.89 6.40
CA ALA A 108 0.59 -12.22 6.15
C ALA A 108 2.00 -12.19 5.51
N LYS A 109 2.55 -11.01 5.22
CA LYS A 109 3.83 -10.79 4.53
C LYS A 109 3.90 -11.43 3.13
N LEU A 110 2.79 -11.41 2.40
CA LEU A 110 2.69 -11.92 1.04
C LEU A 110 2.74 -10.80 0.00
N SER A 111 3.51 -11.03 -1.06
CA SER A 111 3.43 -10.24 -2.29
C SER A 111 2.09 -10.44 -3.00
N ALA A 112 1.76 -9.52 -3.91
CA ALA A 112 0.59 -9.65 -4.78
C ALA A 112 0.63 -10.96 -5.59
N GLN A 113 1.79 -11.30 -6.14
CA GLN A 113 1.98 -12.52 -6.93
C GLN A 113 1.79 -13.80 -6.11
N GLU A 114 2.35 -13.88 -4.91
CA GLU A 114 2.15 -15.03 -4.01
C GLU A 114 0.67 -15.19 -3.62
N ALA A 115 -0.01 -14.08 -3.35
CA ALA A 115 -1.44 -14.08 -3.04
C ALA A 115 -2.28 -14.59 -4.23
N ALA A 116 -1.98 -14.15 -5.45
CA ALA A 116 -2.66 -14.63 -6.66
C ALA A 116 -2.43 -16.14 -6.88
N ASN A 117 -1.18 -16.59 -6.80
CA ASN A 117 -0.81 -17.98 -7.01
C ASN A 117 -1.49 -18.93 -6.02
N GLY A 118 -1.65 -18.51 -4.76
CA GLY A 118 -2.25 -19.33 -3.70
C GLY A 118 -3.70 -19.75 -3.93
N VAL A 119 -4.42 -19.06 -4.82
CA VAL A 119 -5.84 -19.34 -5.14
C VAL A 119 -6.12 -19.44 -6.65
N GLY A 120 -5.06 -19.53 -7.47
CA GLY A 120 -5.19 -19.68 -8.93
C GLY A 120 -5.78 -18.46 -9.64
N LEU A 121 -5.55 -17.26 -9.11
CA LEU A 121 -5.94 -16.00 -9.75
C LEU A 121 -4.86 -15.55 -10.75
N ARG A 122 -5.24 -14.70 -11.71
CA ARG A 122 -4.27 -14.11 -12.65
C ARG A 122 -3.26 -13.23 -11.87
N PRO A 123 -1.96 -13.24 -12.23
CA PRO A 123 -0.92 -12.61 -11.41
C PRO A 123 -1.09 -11.11 -11.13
N ASP A 124 -1.71 -10.37 -12.05
CA ASP A 124 -1.93 -8.91 -11.97
C ASP A 124 -3.21 -8.53 -11.23
N LEU A 125 -4.11 -9.48 -10.96
CA LEU A 125 -5.41 -9.19 -10.37
C LEU A 125 -5.31 -8.54 -8.97
N PRO A 126 -4.46 -9.01 -8.03
CA PRO A 126 -4.34 -8.35 -6.74
C PRO A 126 -3.92 -6.88 -6.86
N ASP A 127 -2.92 -6.58 -7.68
CA ASP A 127 -2.50 -5.19 -7.92
C ASP A 127 -3.61 -4.36 -8.58
N ALA A 128 -4.36 -4.92 -9.53
CA ALA A 128 -5.49 -4.25 -10.17
C ALA A 128 -6.61 -3.94 -9.17
N LEU A 129 -6.97 -4.90 -8.31
CA LEU A 129 -7.99 -4.74 -7.28
C LEU A 129 -7.58 -3.68 -6.25
N GLU A 130 -6.32 -3.71 -5.82
CA GLU A 130 -5.74 -2.71 -4.93
C GLU A 130 -5.72 -1.33 -5.57
N ALA A 131 -5.65 -1.26 -6.90
CA ALA A 131 -5.80 -0.04 -7.67
C ALA A 131 -7.25 0.42 -7.86
N GLY A 132 -8.24 -0.35 -7.38
CA GLY A 132 -9.66 -0.03 -7.46
C GLY A 132 -10.37 -0.65 -8.66
N ALA A 133 -9.77 -1.63 -9.34
CA ALA A 133 -10.45 -2.38 -10.39
C ALA A 133 -11.63 -3.20 -9.81
N THR A 134 -12.64 -3.41 -10.65
CA THR A 134 -13.79 -4.25 -10.33
C THR A 134 -13.50 -5.69 -10.79
N PRO A 135 -13.53 -6.69 -9.90
CA PRO A 135 -13.39 -8.09 -10.29
C PRO A 135 -14.65 -8.60 -10.97
N THR A 136 -14.52 -9.71 -11.69
CA THR A 136 -15.66 -10.57 -12.04
C THR A 136 -16.22 -11.26 -10.79
N ASP A 137 -17.45 -11.79 -10.85
CA ASP A 137 -18.06 -12.49 -9.71
C ASP A 137 -17.23 -13.69 -9.25
N TYR A 138 -16.68 -14.46 -10.19
CA TYR A 138 -15.80 -15.59 -9.90
C TYR A 138 -14.53 -15.17 -9.16
N GLU A 139 -13.86 -14.12 -9.63
CA GLU A 139 -12.68 -13.56 -8.98
C GLU A 139 -13.00 -12.99 -7.60
N ALA A 140 -14.15 -12.35 -7.45
CA ALA A 140 -14.59 -11.80 -6.18
C ALA A 140 -14.74 -12.89 -5.12
N GLU A 141 -15.35 -14.03 -5.45
CA GLU A 141 -15.47 -15.16 -4.52
C GLU A 141 -14.10 -15.72 -4.12
N LYS A 142 -13.20 -15.94 -5.09
CA LYS A 142 -11.84 -16.42 -4.79
C LYS A 142 -11.04 -15.47 -3.90
N VAL A 143 -11.18 -14.17 -4.11
CA VAL A 143 -10.53 -13.16 -3.28
C VAL A 143 -11.15 -13.12 -1.87
N LYS A 144 -12.47 -13.27 -1.73
CA LYS A 144 -13.12 -13.38 -0.41
C LYS A 144 -12.63 -14.61 0.36
N GLU A 145 -12.53 -15.77 -0.30
CA GLU A 145 -11.97 -17.00 0.28
C GLU A 145 -10.52 -16.80 0.77
N LEU A 146 -9.69 -16.15 -0.05
CA LEU A 146 -8.31 -15.83 0.30
C LEU A 146 -8.24 -14.90 1.52
N ILE A 147 -9.02 -13.81 1.53
CA ILE A 147 -9.05 -12.85 2.64
C ILE A 147 -9.44 -13.56 3.95
N ALA A 148 -10.47 -14.41 3.92
CA ALA A 148 -10.91 -15.17 5.09
C ALA A 148 -9.79 -16.09 5.61
N THR A 149 -9.11 -16.78 4.71
CA THR A 149 -7.98 -17.68 5.02
C THR A 149 -6.82 -16.92 5.68
N LEU A 150 -6.39 -15.80 5.08
CA LEU A 150 -5.28 -14.99 5.59
C LEU A 150 -5.60 -14.37 6.96
N ARG A 151 -6.83 -13.91 7.17
CA ARG A 151 -7.30 -13.41 8.48
C ARG A 151 -7.27 -14.52 9.53
N ALA A 152 -7.69 -15.73 9.19
CA ALA A 152 -7.68 -16.87 10.12
C ALA A 152 -6.26 -17.29 10.54
N ILE A 153 -5.27 -17.23 9.64
CA ILE A 153 -3.88 -17.56 9.95
C ILE A 153 -3.25 -16.47 10.83
N THR A 154 -3.41 -15.21 10.46
CA THR A 154 -2.80 -14.08 11.19
C THR A 154 -3.45 -13.83 12.57
N GLY A 155 -4.74 -14.14 12.72
CA GLY A 155 -5.43 -14.12 14.02
C GLY A 155 -4.90 -15.18 14.99
N ARG A 156 -4.64 -16.41 14.52
CA ARG A 156 -4.07 -17.50 15.33
C ARG A 156 -2.66 -17.18 15.84
N THR A 157 -1.81 -16.60 15.01
CA THR A 157 -0.44 -16.21 15.41
C THR A 157 -0.43 -15.15 16.52
N THR A 158 -1.40 -14.23 16.50
CA THR A 158 -1.50 -13.17 17.52
C THR A 158 -1.93 -13.74 18.88
N SER A 159 -2.88 -14.69 18.89
CA SER A 159 -3.37 -15.33 20.13
C SER A 159 -2.34 -16.28 20.77
N SER A 160 -1.55 -16.98 19.95
CA SER A 160 -0.46 -17.86 20.42
C SER A 160 0.66 -17.08 21.13
N SER A 161 1.04 -15.91 20.61
CA SER A 161 2.06 -15.01 21.18
C SER A 161 1.68 -14.46 22.56
N LEU A 162 0.41 -14.06 22.77
CA LEU A 162 -0.05 -13.56 24.08
C LEU A 162 -0.11 -14.66 25.15
N SER A 163 -0.39 -15.90 24.77
CA SER A 163 -0.48 -17.02 25.71
C SER A 163 0.89 -17.47 26.24
N GLN A 164 1.97 -17.29 25.47
CA GLN A 164 3.33 -17.59 25.92
C GLN A 164 3.90 -16.51 26.86
N ARG A 165 3.55 -15.23 26.67
CA ARG A 165 4.02 -14.13 27.54
C ARG A 165 3.40 -14.08 28.93
N ARG A 166 2.33 -14.83 29.20
CA ARG A 166 1.71 -14.93 30.53
C ARG A 166 2.22 -16.11 31.38
N ARG A 167 3.20 -16.87 30.89
CA ARG A 167 3.77 -18.05 31.55
C ARG A 167 5.27 -17.92 31.88
N SER A 168 5.79 -16.70 31.88
CA SER A 168 7.16 -16.36 32.34
C SER A 168 7.05 -15.23 33.36
#